data_AF-A0A9W6DDG3-F1
#
_entry.id   AF-A0A9W6DDG3-F1
#
_cell.length_a   1.000
_cell.length_b   1.000
_cell.length_c   1.000
_cell.angle_alpha   90.00
_cell.angle_beta   90.00
_cell.angle_gamma   90.00
#
_symmetry.space_group_name_H-M   'P 1'
#
loop_
_entity.id
_entity.type
_entity.pdbx_description
1 polymer ?
#
loop_
_entity_poly.entity_id
_entity_poly.type
_entity_poly.pdbx_seq_one_letter_code
_entity_poly.pdbx_strand_id
1 'polypeptide(L)'
;MLTIKSENVVYKMSDKSEPVAYCESGDMVEFQTLDCFNNELLPEEAKYGEDNKSLGNPATGPLYINGAMPGDTLKVEIIDILVGALGVNVIGPFSEGLKHKLTKYETRRIPVENDIAKFNDSLSMPIDPMIGVIGVAPSGEEISTIIPGVHGGNMDCRQIKKGAVLYLPVFAEGALLAIGDLHALMGDGEIGGCGLEIEGTVIVRVSVLSDKKSIAPSVHVDGKWITIASCKTLDEAAEEATEMMLRFLVNEAGMNSYDAGVLLSLCGNLVVCQMVNPNKTMRMELPLSVLADLGYVFY
;
A
#
# COMPACT_ATOMS: atom_id res chain seq x y z
N MET A 1 17.79 -3.66 -15.68
CA MET A 1 16.83 -3.42 -14.59
C MET A 1 17.64 -2.96 -13.40
N LEU A 2 17.30 -1.81 -12.84
CA LEU A 2 17.94 -1.28 -11.64
C LEU A 2 17.46 -2.10 -10.42
N THR A 3 18.35 -2.43 -9.49
CA THR A 3 17.98 -3.10 -8.23
C THR A 3 18.38 -2.22 -7.05
N ILE A 4 17.44 -1.94 -6.14
CA ILE A 4 17.67 -1.29 -4.85
C ILE A 4 17.61 -2.37 -3.78
N LYS A 5 18.71 -2.53 -3.05
CA LYS A 5 18.88 -3.58 -2.03
C LYS A 5 18.24 -3.17 -0.71
N SER A 6 17.80 -4.16 0.06
CA SER A 6 17.17 -4.02 1.39
C SER A 6 18.06 -3.43 2.49
N GLU A 7 19.35 -3.19 2.21
CA GLU A 7 20.25 -2.41 3.08
C GLU A 7 19.98 -0.89 3.01
N ASN A 8 19.25 -0.43 1.98
CA ASN A 8 18.93 0.98 1.75
C ASN A 8 17.48 1.26 2.14
N VAL A 9 17.24 1.45 3.45
CA VAL A 9 15.90 1.63 4.00
C VAL A 9 15.71 3.01 4.64
N VAL A 10 14.48 3.51 4.54
CA VAL A 10 13.98 4.68 5.26
C VAL A 10 12.83 4.27 6.18
N TYR A 11 12.71 4.99 7.30
CA TYR A 11 11.62 4.85 8.28
C TYR A 11 10.67 6.06 8.26
N LYS A 12 10.97 7.01 7.38
CA LYS A 12 10.20 8.22 7.14
C LYS A 12 10.25 8.54 5.64
N MET A 13 9.11 8.91 5.09
CA MET A 13 8.99 9.55 3.79
C MET A 13 9.32 11.03 3.96
N SER A 14 10.33 11.53 3.23
CA SER A 14 10.79 12.91 3.34
C SER A 14 11.42 13.43 2.05
N ASP A 15 11.15 14.69 1.73
CA ASP A 15 11.80 15.45 0.65
C ASP A 15 13.28 15.79 0.92
N LYS A 16 13.77 15.49 2.14
CA LYS A 16 15.17 15.68 2.56
C LYS A 16 15.99 14.40 2.47
N SER A 17 15.36 13.26 2.18
CA SER A 17 16.07 11.99 2.05
C SER A 17 16.96 11.99 0.81
N GLU A 18 18.23 11.60 0.98
CA GLU A 18 19.14 11.42 -0.15
C GLU A 18 18.69 10.20 -0.99
N PRO A 19 18.53 10.34 -2.32
CA PRO A 19 18.21 9.21 -3.17
C PRO A 19 19.30 8.14 -3.16
N VAL A 20 18.91 6.88 -3.04
CA VAL A 20 19.83 5.74 -3.09
C VAL A 20 20.02 5.22 -4.51
N ALA A 21 19.12 5.58 -5.42
CA ALA A 21 19.22 5.29 -6.84
C ALA A 21 18.40 6.27 -7.69
N TYR A 22 18.68 6.30 -9.00
CA TYR A 22 18.04 7.17 -9.99
C TYR A 22 17.58 6.33 -11.17
N CYS A 23 16.40 6.62 -11.73
CA CYS A 23 15.92 5.99 -12.97
C CYS A 23 15.20 7.00 -13.87
N GLU A 24 14.94 6.59 -15.11
CA GLU A 24 14.11 7.35 -16.06
C GLU A 24 12.63 6.95 -15.96
N SER A 25 11.74 7.82 -16.43
CA SER A 25 10.34 7.48 -16.62
C SER A 25 10.20 6.34 -17.64
N GLY A 26 9.48 5.29 -17.26
CA GLY A 26 9.27 4.06 -18.03
C GLY A 26 10.17 2.90 -17.63
N ASP A 27 11.17 3.13 -16.76
CA ASP A 27 12.11 2.09 -16.33
C ASP A 27 11.46 1.05 -15.41
N MET A 28 12.00 -0.18 -15.48
CA MET A 28 11.73 -1.22 -14.50
C MET A 28 12.78 -1.19 -13.40
N VAL A 29 12.31 -1.23 -12.15
CA VAL A 29 13.12 -1.21 -10.93
C VAL A 29 12.69 -2.34 -10.01
N GLU A 30 13.69 -3.01 -9.45
CA GLU A 30 13.53 -4.06 -8.45
C GLU A 30 13.86 -3.50 -7.06
N PHE A 31 12.97 -3.70 -6.10
CA PHE A 31 13.15 -3.35 -4.70
C PHE A 31 13.22 -4.64 -3.88
N GLN A 32 14.34 -4.88 -3.21
CA GLN A 32 14.46 -5.95 -2.22
C GLN A 32 14.06 -5.39 -0.87
N THR A 33 13.12 -6.02 -0.17
CA THR A 33 12.55 -5.51 1.08
C THR A 33 12.85 -6.43 2.24
N LEU A 34 13.06 -5.84 3.42
CA LEU A 34 12.92 -6.57 4.69
C LEU A 34 11.43 -6.75 4.99
N ASP A 35 11.10 -7.66 5.91
CA ASP A 35 9.80 -7.68 6.58
C ASP A 35 9.63 -6.43 7.47
N CYS A 36 8.43 -6.21 7.99
CA CYS A 36 8.12 -5.05 8.82
C CYS A 36 8.91 -5.01 10.15
N PHE A 37 9.50 -6.15 10.54
CA PHE A 37 10.35 -6.34 11.70
C PHE A 37 11.85 -6.37 11.35
N ASN A 38 12.28 -5.80 10.22
CA ASN A 38 13.68 -5.78 9.78
C ASN A 38 14.35 -7.17 9.66
N ASN A 39 13.56 -8.21 9.41
CA ASN A 39 13.97 -9.62 9.45
C ASN A 39 14.53 -10.05 10.82
N GLU A 40 14.21 -9.33 11.90
CA GLU A 40 14.62 -9.71 13.24
C GLU A 40 13.84 -10.94 13.72
N LEU A 41 14.57 -11.91 14.29
CA LEU A 41 13.97 -13.11 14.87
C LEU A 41 13.27 -12.77 16.19
N LEU A 42 11.97 -12.49 16.11
CA LEU A 42 11.16 -12.15 17.29
C LEU A 42 10.94 -13.37 18.23
N PRO A 43 11.16 -13.24 19.55
CA PRO A 43 10.77 -14.27 20.51
C PRO A 43 9.27 -14.63 20.42
N GLU A 44 8.87 -15.84 20.83
CA GLU A 44 7.47 -16.28 20.77
C GLU A 44 6.48 -15.35 21.51
N GLU A 45 6.94 -14.69 22.57
CA GLU A 45 6.15 -13.76 23.40
C GLU A 45 6.52 -12.28 23.16
N ALA A 46 7.14 -11.96 22.01
CA ALA A 46 7.55 -10.60 21.69
C ALA A 46 6.37 -9.62 21.75
N LYS A 47 6.56 -8.50 22.45
CA LYS A 47 5.57 -7.43 22.52
C LYS A 47 5.78 -6.43 21.39
N TYR A 48 4.91 -6.50 20.39
CA TYR A 48 4.89 -5.53 19.31
C TYR A 48 4.77 -4.09 19.85
N GLY A 49 5.63 -3.19 19.37
CA GLY A 49 5.71 -1.78 19.79
C GLY A 49 6.42 -1.50 21.13
N GLU A 50 6.54 -2.47 22.04
CA GLU A 50 7.28 -2.29 23.31
C GLU A 50 8.71 -2.83 23.24
N ASP A 51 8.86 -4.08 22.80
CA ASP A 51 10.15 -4.76 22.71
C ASP A 51 10.92 -4.38 21.44
N ASN A 52 10.26 -3.65 20.55
CA ASN A 52 10.74 -3.40 19.20
C ASN A 52 10.61 -1.94 18.73
N LYS A 53 10.79 -0.98 19.66
CA LYS A 53 10.59 0.46 19.44
C LYS A 53 11.42 1.07 18.29
N SER A 54 12.47 0.37 17.84
CA SER A 54 13.31 0.77 16.71
C SER A 54 12.81 0.29 15.35
N LEU A 55 11.84 -0.63 15.29
CA LEU A 55 11.34 -1.20 14.03
C LEU A 55 9.97 -0.61 13.71
N GLY A 56 9.80 -0.16 12.48
CA GLY A 56 8.58 0.41 11.95
C GLY A 56 8.67 0.41 10.45
N ASN A 57 8.15 -0.64 9.82
CA ASN A 57 7.97 -0.82 8.39
C ASN A 57 9.11 -0.19 7.55
N PRO A 58 10.32 -0.79 7.56
CA PRO A 58 11.43 -0.31 6.74
C PRO A 58 11.04 -0.29 5.26
N ALA A 59 11.09 0.88 4.64
CA ALA A 59 10.80 1.03 3.21
C ALA A 59 12.11 1.17 2.44
N THR A 60 12.34 0.30 1.47
CA THR A 60 13.52 0.32 0.60
C THR A 60 13.44 1.49 -0.37
N GLY A 61 14.48 2.31 -0.43
CA GLY A 61 14.51 3.56 -1.20
C GLY A 61 15.25 4.69 -0.47
N PRO A 62 15.00 5.96 -0.84
CA PRO A 62 14.10 6.39 -1.91
C PRO A 62 14.74 6.32 -3.30
N LEU A 63 13.95 5.89 -4.28
CA LEU A 63 14.25 6.00 -5.71
C LEU A 63 13.88 7.40 -6.21
N TYR A 64 14.82 8.08 -6.86
CA TYR A 64 14.56 9.33 -7.58
C TYR A 64 14.23 9.03 -9.05
N ILE A 65 13.10 9.56 -9.53
CA ILE A 65 12.66 9.40 -10.92
C ILE A 65 12.92 10.69 -11.67
N ASN A 66 13.82 10.65 -12.66
CA ASN A 66 14.20 11.81 -13.46
C ASN A 66 12.98 12.44 -14.15
N GLY A 67 12.83 13.76 -13.97
CA GLY A 67 11.74 14.54 -14.56
C GLY A 67 10.44 14.56 -13.77
N ALA A 68 10.33 13.85 -12.64
CA ALA A 68 9.16 13.96 -11.76
C ALA A 68 9.19 15.29 -10.98
N MET A 69 8.18 16.14 -11.17
CA MET A 69 8.07 17.44 -10.51
C MET A 69 6.82 17.53 -9.62
N PRO A 70 6.84 18.37 -8.55
CA PRO A 70 5.64 18.61 -7.75
C PRO A 70 4.43 19.01 -8.61
N GLY A 71 3.32 18.28 -8.44
CA GLY A 71 2.09 18.45 -9.23
C GLY A 71 1.88 17.37 -10.30
N ASP A 72 2.91 16.59 -10.63
CA ASP A 72 2.79 15.43 -11.50
C ASP A 72 2.11 14.25 -10.77
N THR A 73 1.76 13.21 -11.53
CA THR A 73 1.37 11.91 -10.97
C THR A 73 2.43 10.87 -11.29
N LEU A 74 2.86 10.12 -10.27
CA LEU A 74 3.69 8.93 -10.45
C LEU A 74 2.78 7.71 -10.68
N LYS A 75 2.90 7.08 -11.85
CA LYS A 75 2.28 5.79 -12.20
C LYS A 75 3.26 4.68 -11.85
N VAL A 76 2.87 3.76 -10.97
CA VAL A 76 3.67 2.62 -10.54
C VAL A 76 2.93 1.34 -10.90
N GLU A 77 3.41 0.64 -11.93
CA GLU A 77 2.86 -0.65 -12.35
C GLU A 77 3.55 -1.77 -11.58
N ILE A 78 2.80 -2.56 -10.82
CA ILE A 78 3.32 -3.66 -10.01
C ILE A 78 3.43 -4.92 -10.89
N ILE A 79 4.65 -5.18 -11.38
CA ILE A 79 4.91 -6.25 -12.36
C ILE A 79 4.96 -7.61 -11.68
N ASP A 80 5.67 -7.70 -10.54
CA ASP A 80 5.77 -8.94 -9.77
C ASP A 80 6.06 -8.66 -8.30
N ILE A 81 5.64 -9.61 -7.44
CA ILE A 81 5.95 -9.63 -6.01
C ILE A 81 6.39 -11.05 -5.69
N LEU A 82 7.66 -11.21 -5.32
CA LEU A 82 8.27 -12.47 -4.92
C LEU A 82 8.53 -12.40 -3.42
N VAL A 83 8.03 -13.37 -2.66
CA VAL A 83 8.17 -13.39 -1.20
C VAL A 83 9.16 -14.47 -0.77
N GLY A 84 9.71 -14.28 0.44
CA GLY A 84 10.58 -15.24 1.11
C GLY A 84 9.88 -16.54 1.51
N ALA A 85 10.58 -17.35 2.31
CA ALA A 85 10.13 -18.70 2.67
C ALA A 85 9.45 -18.78 4.03
N LEU A 86 9.48 -17.72 4.84
CA LEU A 86 8.98 -17.75 6.21
C LEU A 86 8.28 -16.44 6.55
N GLY A 87 6.95 -16.48 6.64
CA GLY A 87 6.20 -15.34 7.13
C GLY A 87 6.12 -15.31 8.65
N VAL A 88 6.01 -14.12 9.22
CA VAL A 88 5.84 -13.86 10.65
C VAL A 88 4.50 -13.17 10.89
N ASN A 89 3.77 -13.58 11.92
CA ASN A 89 2.58 -12.88 12.39
C ASN A 89 2.69 -12.70 13.90
N VAL A 90 2.30 -11.52 14.40
CA VAL A 90 2.24 -11.21 15.82
C VAL A 90 0.82 -10.82 16.19
N ILE A 91 0.29 -11.42 17.25
CA ILE A 91 -1.07 -11.11 17.72
C ILE A 91 -1.07 -10.91 19.23
N GLY A 92 -1.98 -10.09 19.75
CA GLY A 92 -2.07 -9.87 21.20
C GLY A 92 -2.99 -8.73 21.62
N PRO A 93 -2.76 -8.12 22.79
CA PRO A 93 -3.60 -7.05 23.31
C PRO A 93 -3.68 -5.79 22.43
N PHE A 94 -2.77 -5.61 21.47
CA PHE A 94 -2.78 -4.50 20.52
C PHE A 94 -3.71 -4.71 19.32
N SER A 95 -4.15 -5.96 19.06
CA SER A 95 -5.00 -6.30 17.92
C SER A 95 -6.38 -5.65 18.09
N GLU A 96 -6.63 -4.48 17.48
CA GLU A 96 -7.78 -3.62 17.80
C GLU A 96 -9.13 -4.37 17.83
N GLY A 97 -9.38 -5.22 16.82
CA GLY A 97 -10.62 -6.00 16.71
C GLY A 97 -10.77 -7.11 17.75
N LEU A 98 -9.68 -7.52 18.40
CA LEU A 98 -9.60 -8.69 19.29
C LEU A 98 -8.98 -8.39 20.67
N LYS A 99 -8.64 -7.13 20.96
CA LYS A 99 -7.92 -6.71 22.18
C LYS A 99 -8.55 -7.16 23.50
N HIS A 100 -9.87 -7.33 23.52
CA HIS A 100 -10.60 -7.79 24.71
C HIS A 100 -10.60 -9.32 24.89
N LYS A 101 -10.15 -10.06 23.87
CA LYS A 101 -10.08 -11.53 23.86
C LYS A 101 -8.65 -12.03 23.93
N LEU A 102 -7.71 -11.32 23.32
CA LEU A 102 -6.30 -11.70 23.26
C LEU A 102 -5.53 -10.97 24.34
N THR A 103 -5.29 -11.66 25.45
CA THR A 103 -4.63 -11.11 26.64
C THR A 103 -3.13 -11.39 26.70
N LYS A 104 -2.61 -12.17 25.76
CA LYS A 104 -1.19 -12.54 25.63
C LYS A 104 -0.69 -12.24 24.24
N TYR A 105 0.61 -11.96 24.14
CA TYR A 105 1.29 -11.84 22.86
C TYR A 105 1.69 -13.23 22.36
N GLU A 106 1.44 -13.50 21.09
CA GLU A 106 1.92 -14.70 20.40
C GLU A 106 2.53 -14.31 19.05
N THR A 107 3.73 -14.82 18.80
CA THR A 107 4.38 -14.76 17.49
C THR A 107 4.27 -16.11 16.79
N ARG A 108 3.78 -16.13 15.56
CA ARG A 108 3.69 -17.30 14.70
C ARG A 108 4.65 -17.16 13.53
N ARG A 109 5.33 -18.26 13.22
CA ARG A 109 6.19 -18.41 12.05
C ARG A 109 5.53 -19.42 11.12
N ILE A 110 5.18 -18.98 9.93
CA ILE A 110 4.38 -19.76 8.98
C ILE A 110 5.22 -19.95 7.72
N PRO A 111 5.70 -21.18 7.45
CA PRO A 111 6.43 -21.49 6.23
C PRO A 111 5.59 -21.21 4.98
N VAL A 112 6.22 -20.65 3.96
CA VAL A 112 5.64 -20.41 2.64
C VAL A 112 6.39 -21.25 1.62
N GLU A 113 5.70 -22.20 0.99
CA GLU A 113 6.29 -23.13 0.03
C GLU A 113 5.34 -23.34 -1.15
N ASN A 114 5.84 -23.17 -2.38
CA ASN A 114 5.05 -23.30 -3.62
C ASN A 114 3.74 -22.49 -3.58
N ASP A 115 3.85 -21.21 -3.21
CA ASP A 115 2.71 -20.28 -3.07
C ASP A 115 1.65 -20.69 -2.03
N ILE A 116 2.02 -21.53 -1.06
CA ILE A 116 1.14 -21.97 0.03
C ILE A 116 1.75 -21.63 1.39
N ALA A 117 1.03 -20.86 2.21
CA ALA A 117 1.33 -20.64 3.61
C ALA A 117 0.83 -21.82 4.48
N LYS A 118 1.73 -22.49 5.20
CA LYS A 118 1.49 -23.67 6.04
C LYS A 118 1.14 -23.28 7.48
N PHE A 119 -0.10 -22.86 7.71
CA PHE A 119 -0.54 -22.35 9.02
C PHE A 119 -0.35 -23.37 10.15
N ASN A 120 -0.72 -24.64 9.91
CA ASN A 120 -0.43 -25.78 10.78
C ASN A 120 -0.59 -27.12 9.99
N ASP A 121 -0.50 -28.26 10.68
CA ASP A 121 -0.61 -29.60 10.07
C ASP A 121 -1.93 -29.86 9.32
N SER A 122 -2.98 -29.10 9.61
CA SER A 122 -4.33 -29.28 9.04
C SER A 122 -4.79 -28.13 8.15
N LEU A 123 -4.17 -26.95 8.26
CA LEU A 123 -4.60 -25.73 7.59
C LEU A 123 -3.46 -25.12 6.78
N SER A 124 -3.76 -24.82 5.52
CA SER A 124 -2.89 -24.08 4.64
C SER A 124 -3.71 -23.17 3.74
N MET A 125 -3.12 -22.07 3.29
CA MET A 125 -3.79 -21.05 2.49
C MET A 125 -2.91 -20.70 1.29
N PRO A 126 -3.48 -20.53 0.07
CA PRO A 126 -2.72 -19.94 -1.03
C PRO A 126 -2.34 -18.51 -0.65
N ILE A 127 -1.12 -18.09 -0.98
CA ILE A 127 -0.68 -16.71 -0.75
C ILE A 127 -1.30 -15.76 -1.78
N ASP A 128 -1.46 -14.50 -1.40
CA ASP A 128 -1.88 -13.41 -2.27
C ASP A 128 -1.02 -12.18 -1.94
N PRO A 129 0.23 -12.15 -2.44
CA PRO A 129 1.22 -11.17 -2.01
C PRO A 129 0.82 -9.74 -2.35
N MET A 130 1.06 -8.84 -1.40
CA MET A 130 0.74 -7.41 -1.53
C MET A 130 1.81 -6.53 -0.87
N ILE A 131 1.76 -5.24 -1.17
CA ILE A 131 2.67 -4.21 -0.64
C ILE A 131 1.92 -3.34 0.38
N GLY A 132 2.33 -3.41 1.65
CA GLY A 132 1.73 -2.63 2.75
C GLY A 132 2.17 -1.17 2.73
N VAL A 133 3.49 -0.96 2.61
CA VAL A 133 4.11 0.37 2.50
C VAL A 133 4.58 0.65 1.09
N ILE A 134 3.94 1.60 0.44
CA ILE A 134 4.42 2.21 -0.80
C ILE A 134 4.05 3.68 -0.83
N GLY A 135 5.03 4.55 -1.02
CA GLY A 135 4.79 5.99 -0.97
C GLY A 135 5.91 6.81 -1.55
N VAL A 136 5.60 8.08 -1.76
CA VAL A 136 6.50 9.12 -2.24
C VAL A 136 6.76 10.12 -1.12
N ALA A 137 7.81 10.93 -1.25
CA ALA A 137 8.07 11.98 -0.28
C ALA A 137 6.92 13.03 -0.27
N PRO A 138 6.38 13.38 0.91
CA PRO A 138 5.55 14.56 1.07
C PRO A 138 6.38 15.85 0.94
N SER A 139 5.71 17.00 0.82
CA SER A 139 6.37 18.31 0.79
C SER A 139 6.62 18.84 2.21
N GLY A 140 7.87 19.10 2.56
CA GLY A 140 8.30 19.83 3.75
C GLY A 140 8.34 19.02 5.07
N GLU A 141 7.25 18.35 5.42
CA GLU A 141 7.16 17.51 6.63
C GLU A 141 7.73 16.10 6.40
N GLU A 142 8.27 15.47 7.44
CA GLU A 142 8.66 14.06 7.38
C GLU A 142 7.54 13.21 7.99
N ILE A 143 7.09 12.18 7.28
CA ILE A 143 6.03 11.30 7.76
C ILE A 143 6.60 9.90 7.97
N SER A 144 6.36 9.30 9.13
CA SER A 144 6.81 7.92 9.39
C SER A 144 6.18 6.94 8.42
N THR A 145 6.93 5.92 7.99
CA THR A 145 6.46 4.89 7.06
C THR A 145 5.20 4.17 7.53
N ILE A 146 4.95 4.10 8.85
CA ILE A 146 3.75 3.48 9.46
C ILE A 146 2.46 4.31 9.33
N ILE A 147 2.55 5.58 8.89
CA ILE A 147 1.40 6.49 8.82
C ILE A 147 1.00 6.66 7.35
N PRO A 148 -0.17 6.14 6.93
CA PRO A 148 -0.65 6.39 5.59
C PRO A 148 -1.23 7.80 5.44
N GLY A 149 -1.22 8.30 4.21
CA GLY A 149 -1.83 9.57 3.83
C GLY A 149 -1.88 9.76 2.31
N VAL A 150 -2.01 11.01 1.87
CA VAL A 150 -2.08 11.34 0.44
C VAL A 150 -0.82 10.98 -0.35
N HIS A 151 0.31 10.79 0.32
CA HIS A 151 1.59 10.39 -0.26
C HIS A 151 1.75 8.85 -0.38
N GLY A 152 0.70 8.08 -0.04
CA GLY A 152 0.77 6.64 0.13
C GLY A 152 1.14 6.29 1.57
N GLY A 153 2.24 5.56 1.76
CA GLY A 153 2.70 5.09 3.06
C GLY A 153 2.06 3.75 3.44
N ASN A 154 1.81 3.52 4.74
CA ASN A 154 1.25 2.25 5.25
C ASN A 154 -0.24 2.06 4.98
N MET A 155 -0.59 1.94 3.70
CA MET A 155 -1.99 1.87 3.28
C MET A 155 -2.62 0.51 3.54
N ASP A 156 -1.81 -0.55 3.64
CA ASP A 156 -2.22 -1.94 3.82
C ASP A 156 -3.46 -2.27 2.99
N CYS A 157 -3.34 -1.96 1.71
CA CYS A 157 -4.38 -2.16 0.73
C CYS A 157 -4.03 -3.37 -0.10
N ARG A 158 -4.69 -4.51 0.15
CA ARG A 158 -4.52 -5.76 -0.61
C ARG A 158 -4.73 -5.65 -2.12
N GLN A 159 -5.25 -4.52 -2.61
CA GLN A 159 -5.39 -4.25 -4.05
C GLN A 159 -4.08 -3.76 -4.68
N ILE A 160 -3.07 -3.40 -3.86
CA ILE A 160 -1.69 -3.11 -4.29
C ILE A 160 -0.92 -4.43 -4.36
N LYS A 161 -1.25 -5.21 -5.39
CA LYS A 161 -0.73 -6.55 -5.66
C LYS A 161 -0.21 -6.64 -7.10
N LYS A 162 0.33 -7.79 -7.48
CA LYS A 162 0.74 -8.06 -8.87
C LYS A 162 -0.37 -7.72 -9.87
N GLY A 163 -0.01 -6.99 -10.94
CA GLY A 163 -0.92 -6.54 -11.98
C GLY A 163 -1.66 -5.23 -11.68
N ALA A 164 -1.55 -4.70 -10.46
CA ALA A 164 -2.09 -3.40 -10.11
C ALA A 164 -1.26 -2.26 -10.69
N VAL A 165 -1.91 -1.13 -10.96
CA VAL A 165 -1.26 0.14 -11.25
C VAL A 165 -1.65 1.12 -10.16
N LEU A 166 -0.68 1.56 -9.37
CA LEU A 166 -0.85 2.57 -8.33
C LEU A 166 -0.50 3.95 -8.89
N TYR A 167 -1.32 4.94 -8.58
CA TYR A 167 -1.07 6.35 -8.89
C TYR A 167 -0.84 7.11 -7.59
N LEU A 168 0.29 7.81 -7.49
CA LEU A 168 0.65 8.64 -6.35
C LEU A 168 0.90 10.09 -6.80
N PRO A 169 0.46 11.09 -6.03
CA PRO A 169 0.75 12.49 -6.33
C PRO A 169 2.22 12.81 -6.05
N VAL A 170 2.90 13.51 -6.95
CA VAL A 170 4.29 13.94 -6.73
C VAL A 170 4.28 15.26 -5.95
N PHE A 171 4.89 15.26 -4.76
CA PHE A 171 5.03 16.46 -3.92
C PHE A 171 6.46 17.01 -3.86
N ALA A 172 7.45 16.17 -4.13
CA ALA A 172 8.87 16.51 -4.12
C ALA A 172 9.50 16.15 -5.47
N GLU A 173 10.56 16.87 -5.83
CA GLU A 173 11.32 16.59 -7.05
C GLU A 173 11.86 15.14 -7.01
N GLY A 174 11.72 14.43 -8.12
CA GLY A 174 12.08 13.03 -8.23
C GLY A 174 11.12 12.05 -7.56
N ALA A 175 10.03 12.53 -6.96
CA ALA A 175 9.03 11.80 -6.17
C ALA A 175 9.57 11.10 -4.90
N LEU A 176 10.78 10.53 -4.92
CA LEU A 176 11.40 9.80 -3.82
C LEU A 176 10.57 8.59 -3.37
N LEU A 177 10.34 7.67 -4.31
CA LEU A 177 9.53 6.45 -4.09
C LEU A 177 10.26 5.47 -3.15
N ALA A 178 9.58 4.99 -2.11
CA ALA A 178 10.05 3.89 -1.27
C ALA A 178 8.98 2.80 -1.12
N ILE A 179 9.43 1.54 -1.00
CA ILE A 179 8.59 0.34 -0.97
C ILE A 179 9.06 -0.62 0.14
N GLY A 180 8.15 -1.13 0.95
CA GLY A 180 8.45 -2.09 2.01
C GLY A 180 7.21 -2.83 2.48
N ASP A 181 7.35 -3.55 3.60
CA ASP A 181 6.24 -4.16 4.32
C ASP A 181 5.40 -5.09 3.44
N LEU A 182 6.03 -6.15 2.93
CA LEU A 182 5.31 -7.12 2.12
C LEU A 182 4.55 -8.07 3.02
N HIS A 183 3.33 -8.40 2.59
CA HIS A 183 2.55 -9.47 3.19
C HIS A 183 2.41 -10.60 2.19
N ALA A 184 2.72 -11.82 2.61
CA ALA A 184 2.32 -13.00 1.84
C ALA A 184 0.80 -13.18 1.84
N LEU A 185 0.13 -12.75 2.92
CA LEU A 185 -1.31 -12.83 3.10
C LEU A 185 -1.81 -11.73 4.04
N MET A 186 -2.95 -11.10 3.70
CA MET A 186 -3.60 -10.13 4.59
C MET A 186 -5.13 -10.05 4.41
N GLY A 187 -5.83 -9.95 5.54
CA GLY A 187 -7.26 -9.65 5.62
C GLY A 187 -7.58 -8.16 5.42
N ASP A 188 -8.71 -7.82 4.79
CA ASP A 188 -9.24 -6.44 4.82
C ASP A 188 -9.57 -6.11 6.28
N GLY A 189 -9.07 -4.97 6.74
CA GLY A 189 -9.11 -4.53 8.13
C GLY A 189 -7.82 -4.82 8.90
N GLU A 190 -7.00 -5.79 8.48
CA GLU A 190 -5.75 -6.14 9.16
C GLU A 190 -5.94 -6.28 10.69
N ILE A 191 -7.04 -6.92 11.11
CA ILE A 191 -7.59 -6.78 12.47
C ILE A 191 -6.64 -7.21 13.60
N GLY A 192 -5.61 -8.00 13.27
CA GLY A 192 -4.58 -8.48 14.16
C GLY A 192 -3.50 -7.42 14.46
N GLY A 193 -3.38 -6.39 13.64
CA GLY A 193 -2.32 -5.39 13.68
C GLY A 193 -1.10 -5.71 12.79
N CYS A 194 -1.12 -6.86 12.10
CA CYS A 194 -0.12 -7.25 11.11
C CYS A 194 -0.72 -8.30 10.15
N GLY A 195 -0.16 -8.40 8.95
CA GLY A 195 -0.41 -9.46 7.99
C GLY A 195 0.41 -10.73 8.27
N LEU A 196 0.62 -11.53 7.23
CA LEU A 196 1.72 -12.49 7.21
C LEU A 196 2.97 -11.78 6.66
N GLU A 197 3.67 -11.11 7.58
CA GLU A 197 4.85 -10.27 7.34
C GLU A 197 5.98 -11.09 6.73
N ILE A 198 6.58 -10.61 5.64
CA ILE A 198 7.60 -11.38 4.94
C ILE A 198 8.58 -10.49 4.19
N GLU A 199 9.83 -10.90 4.12
CA GLU A 199 10.81 -10.28 3.23
C GLU A 199 10.51 -10.65 1.77
N GLY A 200 11.03 -9.87 0.82
CA GLY A 200 10.83 -10.22 -0.57
C GLY A 200 11.43 -9.25 -1.57
N THR A 201 10.88 -9.30 -2.78
CA THR A 201 11.31 -8.50 -3.92
C THR A 201 10.09 -8.04 -4.69
N VAL A 202 10.00 -6.74 -4.95
CA VAL A 202 8.97 -6.12 -5.79
C VAL A 202 9.62 -5.63 -7.07
N ILE A 203 9.04 -5.99 -8.21
CA ILE A 203 9.42 -5.44 -9.51
C ILE A 203 8.32 -4.48 -9.95
N VAL A 204 8.70 -3.23 -10.17
CA VAL A 204 7.78 -2.18 -10.63
C VAL A 204 8.26 -1.56 -11.94
N ARG A 205 7.31 -1.06 -12.74
CA ARG A 205 7.61 -0.02 -13.74
C ARG A 205 7.12 1.32 -13.20
N VAL A 206 7.99 2.33 -13.24
CA VAL A 206 7.63 3.69 -12.81
C VAL A 206 7.51 4.61 -14.01
N SER A 207 6.52 5.49 -14.04
CA SER A 207 6.34 6.48 -15.11
C SER A 207 5.81 7.79 -14.54
N VAL A 208 6.33 8.90 -15.04
CA VAL A 208 5.86 10.25 -14.70
C VAL A 208 4.77 10.66 -15.68
N LEU A 209 3.61 11.04 -15.16
CA LEU A 209 2.51 11.61 -15.92
C LEU A 209 2.46 13.11 -15.67
N SER A 210 3.12 13.87 -16.55
CA SER A 210 3.17 15.34 -16.46
C SER A 210 1.81 15.98 -16.75
N ASP A 211 1.51 17.07 -16.04
CA ASP A 211 0.28 17.88 -16.18
C ASP A 211 -1.04 17.10 -16.00
N LYS A 212 -0.99 15.86 -15.48
CA LYS A 212 -2.18 15.08 -15.13
C LYS A 212 -2.37 15.10 -13.62
N LYS A 213 -3.41 15.78 -13.17
CA LYS A 213 -3.93 15.67 -11.80
C LYS A 213 -4.76 14.39 -11.69
N SER A 214 -4.10 13.23 -11.65
CA SER A 214 -4.81 12.00 -11.30
C SER A 214 -5.37 12.13 -9.89
N ILE A 215 -6.54 11.54 -9.65
CA ILE A 215 -7.09 11.43 -8.30
C ILE A 215 -6.29 10.34 -7.61
N ALA A 216 -5.37 10.77 -6.75
CA ALA A 216 -4.39 9.92 -6.11
C ALA A 216 -4.42 10.15 -4.58
N PRO A 217 -4.14 9.12 -3.75
CA PRO A 217 -3.81 7.75 -4.14
C PRO A 217 -4.98 6.98 -4.77
N SER A 218 -4.70 6.29 -5.88
CA SER A 218 -5.67 5.41 -6.53
C SER A 218 -4.99 4.21 -7.18
N VAL A 219 -5.78 3.16 -7.39
CA VAL A 219 -5.32 1.90 -7.97
C VAL A 219 -6.25 1.49 -9.11
N HIS A 220 -5.65 1.09 -10.22
CA HIS A 220 -6.34 0.35 -11.27
C HIS A 220 -5.89 -1.12 -11.23
N VAL A 221 -6.83 -2.03 -10.97
CA VAL A 221 -6.56 -3.47 -10.88
C VAL A 221 -7.84 -4.26 -11.16
N ASP A 222 -7.70 -5.42 -11.81
CA ASP A 222 -8.82 -6.34 -12.09
C ASP A 222 -10.03 -5.66 -12.77
N GLY A 223 -9.79 -4.66 -13.61
CA GLY A 223 -10.83 -3.89 -14.30
C GLY A 223 -11.63 -2.95 -13.39
N LYS A 224 -11.12 -2.63 -12.20
CA LYS A 224 -11.71 -1.68 -11.25
C LYS A 224 -10.83 -0.44 -11.12
N TRP A 225 -11.45 0.72 -10.98
CA TRP A 225 -10.79 1.90 -10.44
C TRP A 225 -11.09 2.01 -8.95
N ILE A 226 -10.07 2.31 -8.17
CA ILE A 226 -10.13 2.29 -6.72
C ILE A 226 -9.50 3.56 -6.19
N THR A 227 -10.24 4.39 -5.46
CA THR A 227 -9.68 5.53 -4.71
C THR A 227 -9.38 5.10 -3.27
N ILE A 228 -8.26 5.55 -2.73
CA ILE A 228 -7.81 5.17 -1.38
C ILE A 228 -7.64 6.45 -0.56
N ALA A 229 -8.24 6.47 0.63
CA ALA A 229 -8.11 7.58 1.57
C ALA A 229 -7.74 7.08 2.96
N SER A 230 -6.94 7.87 3.67
CA SER A 230 -6.51 7.58 5.04
C SER A 230 -6.75 8.77 5.96
N CYS A 231 -7.53 8.57 7.01
CA CYS A 231 -7.95 9.60 7.96
C CYS A 231 -7.82 9.10 9.40
N LYS A 232 -8.20 9.90 10.40
CA LYS A 232 -8.08 9.47 11.82
C LYS A 232 -9.11 8.41 12.18
N THR A 233 -10.24 8.38 11.50
CA THR A 233 -11.31 7.40 11.71
C THR A 233 -11.68 6.70 10.40
N LEU A 234 -12.32 5.53 10.52
CA LEU A 234 -12.86 4.81 9.36
C LEU A 234 -13.97 5.61 8.66
N ASP A 235 -14.81 6.31 9.43
CA ASP A 235 -15.90 7.13 8.87
C ASP A 235 -15.35 8.29 8.02
N GLU A 236 -14.35 9.03 8.52
CA GLU A 236 -13.70 10.10 7.74
C GLU A 236 -13.01 9.55 6.48
N ALA A 237 -12.30 8.41 6.61
CA ALA A 237 -11.63 7.79 5.48
C ALA A 237 -12.64 7.28 4.44
N ALA A 238 -13.80 6.80 4.89
CA ALA A 238 -14.89 6.35 4.03
C ALA A 238 -15.49 7.50 3.23
N GLU A 239 -15.77 8.62 3.89
CA GLU A 239 -16.26 9.84 3.26
C GLU A 239 -15.26 10.35 2.21
N GLU A 240 -13.99 10.48 2.57
CA GLU A 240 -12.95 10.97 1.67
C GLU A 240 -12.73 10.04 0.46
N ALA A 241 -12.63 8.72 0.66
CA ALA A 241 -12.47 7.77 -0.44
C ALA A 241 -13.65 7.84 -1.43
N THR A 242 -14.87 8.02 -0.90
CA THR A 242 -16.09 8.18 -1.70
C THR A 242 -16.09 9.51 -2.45
N GLU A 243 -15.70 10.62 -1.81
CA GLU A 243 -15.62 11.93 -2.43
C GLU A 243 -14.56 11.96 -3.54
N MET A 244 -13.40 11.33 -3.32
CA MET A 244 -12.37 11.15 -4.34
C MET A 244 -12.93 10.43 -5.57
N MET A 245 -13.68 9.35 -5.40
CA MET A 245 -14.29 8.64 -6.53
C MET A 245 -15.38 9.47 -7.22
N LEU A 246 -16.17 10.22 -6.46
CA LEU A 246 -17.16 11.14 -7.02
C LEU A 246 -16.48 12.20 -7.90
N ARG A 247 -15.38 12.81 -7.40
CA ARG A 247 -14.57 13.76 -8.17
C ARG A 247 -14.01 13.13 -9.44
N PHE A 248 -13.65 11.84 -9.40
CA PHE A 248 -13.18 11.11 -10.58
C PHE A 248 -14.28 11.01 -11.63
N LEU A 249 -15.46 10.56 -11.24
CA LEU A 249 -16.58 10.45 -12.17
C LEU A 249 -17.01 11.80 -12.76
N VAL A 250 -16.95 12.87 -11.96
CA VAL A 250 -17.32 14.22 -12.44
C VAL A 250 -16.25 14.81 -13.35
N ASN A 251 -15.00 14.84 -12.92
CA ASN A 251 -13.94 15.56 -13.63
C ASN A 251 -13.39 14.78 -14.81
N GLU A 252 -13.22 13.47 -14.64
CA GLU A 252 -12.59 12.61 -15.64
C GLU A 252 -13.64 11.96 -16.53
N ALA A 253 -14.73 11.41 -15.95
CA ALA A 253 -15.78 10.76 -16.74
C ALA A 253 -16.90 11.72 -17.21
N GLY A 254 -16.84 13.00 -16.84
CA GLY A 254 -17.79 14.04 -17.30
C GLY A 254 -19.23 13.86 -16.79
N MET A 255 -19.43 13.08 -15.73
CA MET A 255 -20.74 12.82 -15.17
C MET A 255 -21.26 14.01 -14.36
N ASN A 256 -22.58 14.18 -14.35
CA ASN A 256 -23.24 15.01 -13.34
C ASN A 256 -23.06 14.37 -11.95
N SER A 257 -22.84 15.19 -10.92
CA SER A 257 -22.53 14.73 -9.56
C SER A 257 -23.64 13.88 -8.94
N TYR A 258 -24.91 14.17 -9.22
CA TYR A 258 -26.03 13.38 -8.71
C TYR A 258 -26.07 11.97 -9.33
N ASP A 259 -25.88 11.88 -10.65
CA ASP A 259 -25.88 10.59 -11.35
C ASP A 259 -24.66 9.76 -10.97
N ALA A 260 -23.50 10.40 -10.81
CA ALA A 260 -22.29 9.76 -10.29
C ALA A 260 -22.52 9.23 -8.86
N GLY A 261 -23.15 10.01 -7.99
CA GLY A 261 -23.52 9.56 -6.64
C GLY A 261 -24.45 8.35 -6.64
N VAL A 262 -25.48 8.36 -7.51
CA VAL A 262 -26.38 7.20 -7.70
C VAL A 262 -25.61 5.99 -8.21
N LEU A 263 -24.74 6.16 -9.20
CA LEU A 263 -23.91 5.07 -9.74
C LEU A 263 -23.03 4.47 -8.65
N LEU A 264 -22.35 5.29 -7.84
CA LEU A 264 -21.53 4.83 -6.73
C LEU A 264 -22.35 4.08 -5.69
N SER A 265 -23.57 4.52 -5.39
CA SER A 265 -24.46 3.83 -4.46
C SER A 265 -24.97 2.47 -4.98
N LEU A 266 -25.07 2.29 -6.30
CA LEU A 266 -25.61 1.07 -6.91
C LEU A 266 -24.52 0.05 -7.29
N CYS A 267 -23.34 0.53 -7.67
CA CYS A 267 -22.29 -0.30 -8.27
C CYS A 267 -20.93 -0.17 -7.57
N GLY A 268 -20.78 0.81 -6.68
CA GLY A 268 -19.57 1.01 -5.91
C GLY A 268 -19.50 0.13 -4.66
N ASN A 269 -18.29 -0.23 -4.25
CA ASN A 269 -18.04 -0.94 -3.00
C ASN A 269 -17.10 -0.12 -2.13
N LEU A 270 -17.59 0.30 -0.96
CA LEU A 270 -16.79 0.98 0.05
C LEU A 270 -16.21 -0.08 1.01
N VAL A 271 -14.89 -0.22 1.02
CA VAL A 271 -14.19 -1.35 1.66
C VAL A 271 -13.08 -0.86 2.58
N VAL A 272 -12.91 -1.53 3.72
CA VAL A 272 -11.79 -1.29 4.64
C VAL A 272 -10.51 -1.87 4.07
N CYS A 273 -9.43 -1.09 4.04
CA CYS A 273 -8.07 -1.61 3.81
C CYS A 273 -7.48 -2.12 5.13
N GLN A 274 -7.29 -1.21 6.09
CA GLN A 274 -6.86 -1.52 7.45
C GLN A 274 -7.55 -0.61 8.47
N MET A 275 -7.63 -1.09 9.71
CA MET A 275 -8.17 -0.33 10.84
C MET A 275 -7.22 -0.22 12.04
N VAL A 276 -5.94 -0.52 11.90
CA VAL A 276 -5.00 -0.69 13.02
C VAL A 276 -3.87 0.35 13.07
N ASN A 277 -3.62 1.04 11.96
CA ASN A 277 -2.58 2.06 11.89
C ASN A 277 -2.99 3.39 12.55
N PRO A 278 -2.05 4.35 12.74
CA PRO A 278 -2.36 5.66 13.32
C PRO A 278 -3.41 6.47 12.55
N ASN A 279 -3.49 6.25 11.23
CA ASN A 279 -4.62 6.64 10.39
C ASN A 279 -5.28 5.35 9.86
N LYS A 280 -6.60 5.35 9.72
CA LYS A 280 -7.40 4.24 9.18
C LYS A 280 -7.56 4.43 7.68
N THR A 281 -7.53 3.34 6.91
CA THR A 281 -7.54 3.41 5.44
C THR A 281 -8.77 2.72 4.88
N MET A 282 -9.52 3.45 4.08
CA MET A 282 -10.69 2.97 3.32
C MET A 282 -10.43 3.11 1.82
N ARG A 283 -11.14 2.32 1.03
CA ARG A 283 -11.13 2.45 -0.42
C ARG A 283 -12.54 2.39 -1.00
N MET A 284 -12.77 3.13 -2.07
CA MET A 284 -13.99 3.05 -2.87
C MET A 284 -13.67 2.38 -4.20
N GLU A 285 -14.28 1.23 -4.47
CA GLU A 285 -14.04 0.45 -5.69
C GLU A 285 -15.21 0.61 -6.67
N LEU A 286 -14.90 0.84 -7.95
CA LEU A 286 -15.89 0.88 -9.02
C LEU A 286 -15.42 0.01 -10.22
N PRO A 287 -16.21 -1.00 -10.64
CA PRO A 287 -15.91 -1.76 -11.86
C PRO A 287 -16.01 -0.85 -13.09
N LEU A 288 -14.98 -0.80 -13.91
CA LEU A 288 -14.91 0.13 -15.04
C LEU A 288 -15.85 -0.25 -16.19
N SER A 289 -16.33 -1.50 -16.22
CA SER A 289 -17.34 -1.96 -17.16
C SER A 289 -18.64 -1.15 -17.07
N VAL A 290 -18.96 -0.54 -15.93
CA VAL A 290 -20.17 0.30 -15.78
C VAL A 290 -20.04 1.65 -16.50
N LEU A 291 -18.82 2.03 -16.88
CA LEU A 291 -18.52 3.24 -17.64
C LEU A 291 -18.30 2.94 -19.13
N ALA A 292 -18.43 1.68 -19.57
CA ALA A 292 -18.14 1.27 -20.95
C ALA A 292 -18.98 2.04 -22.00
N ASP A 293 -20.27 2.28 -21.69
CA ASP A 293 -21.18 3.02 -22.57
C ASP A 293 -20.83 4.51 -22.68
N LEU A 294 -20.01 5.04 -21.76
CA LEU A 294 -19.49 6.40 -21.83
C LEU A 294 -18.27 6.52 -22.77
N GLY A 295 -17.79 5.40 -23.34
CA GLY A 295 -16.66 5.38 -24.26
C GLY A 295 -15.32 5.72 -23.61
N TYR A 296 -15.23 5.56 -22.28
CA TYR A 296 -14.02 5.94 -21.53
C TYR A 296 -12.88 4.94 -21.73
N VAL A 297 -11.67 5.46 -21.98
CA VAL A 297 -10.44 4.67 -22.11
C VAL A 297 -9.47 5.12 -21.02
N PHE A 298 -9.06 4.19 -20.16
CA PHE A 298 -8.11 4.44 -19.06
C PHE A 298 -6.66 4.51 -19.58
N TYR A 299 -5.81 5.31 -18.91
CA TYR A 299 -4.39 5.55 -19.26
C TYR A 299 -3.41 4.68 -18.43
#